data_AF-A0AAD3HMQ7-F1
#
_entry.id   AF-A0AAD3HMQ7-F1
#
_cell.length_a   1.000
_cell.length_b   1.000
_cell.length_c   1.000
_cell.angle_alpha   90.00
_cell.angle_beta   90.00
_cell.angle_gamma   90.00
#
_symmetry.space_group_name_H-M   'P 1'
#
loop_
_entity.id
_entity.type
_entity.pdbx_description
1 polymer ?
#
loop_
_entity_poly.entity_id
_entity_poly.type
_entity_poly.pdbx_seq_one_letter_code
_entity_poly.pdbx_strand_id
1 'polypeptide(L)'
;MCRQRWVALLVLLGLLLQASTTFAKDYYELLQVAKGANEAQLKRAYRKLALQYHPDKVTGSEEEKKAASQKFADINHAYEVLSDPEKRKIYDQYGEDGLKQAQAREQGGGRGGHDIFDMFFGGGFGHGHHQEEETRKGHTIYVDLPVSLRDLYVGKELQVVRDKSVLKTTSGTRKCNCKTKIMTRQLGPGMFQQFQTQECGTCPAVKLEREQVPINVHVEPGMNDGHRIEFFEEGEPLVDGEP
;
A
#
# COMPACT_ATOMS: atom_id res chain seq x y z
N MET A 1 -38.46 60.82 -3.78
CA MET A 1 -38.07 59.51 -4.37
C MET A 1 -36.56 59.19 -4.22
N CYS A 2 -35.81 59.84 -3.31
CA CYS A 2 -34.34 59.61 -3.19
C CYS A 2 -33.95 58.68 -2.03
N ARG A 3 -34.80 58.52 -1.01
CA ARG A 3 -34.49 57.74 0.21
C ARG A 3 -34.67 56.22 0.07
N GLN A 4 -35.57 55.75 -0.80
CA GLN A 4 -35.84 54.31 -0.99
C GLN A 4 -34.80 53.58 -1.86
N ARG A 5 -34.10 54.30 -2.75
CA ARG A 5 -33.08 53.70 -3.62
C ARG A 5 -31.80 53.34 -2.86
N TRP A 6 -31.48 54.11 -1.81
CA TRP A 6 -30.33 53.86 -0.93
C TRP A 6 -30.57 52.70 0.05
N VAL A 7 -31.81 52.55 0.56
CA VAL A 7 -32.15 51.41 1.42
C VAL A 7 -32.13 50.09 0.64
N ALA A 8 -32.64 50.09 -0.61
CA ALA A 8 -32.58 48.91 -1.47
C ALA A 8 -31.14 48.51 -1.85
N LEU A 9 -30.26 49.49 -2.11
CA LEU A 9 -28.84 49.25 -2.38
C LEU A 9 -28.08 48.75 -1.15
N LEU A 10 -28.38 49.27 0.05
CA LEU A 10 -27.75 48.80 1.30
C LEU A 10 -28.24 47.41 1.72
N VAL A 11 -29.50 47.05 1.46
CA VAL A 11 -30.02 45.70 1.69
C VAL A 11 -29.44 44.70 0.69
N LEU A 12 -29.28 45.07 -0.59
CA LEU A 12 -28.63 44.23 -1.60
C LEU A 12 -27.11 44.07 -1.35
N LEU A 13 -26.43 45.12 -0.89
CA LEU A 13 -25.02 45.06 -0.49
C LEU A 13 -24.82 44.22 0.78
N GLY A 14 -25.78 44.27 1.73
CA GLY A 14 -25.79 43.44 2.93
C GLY A 14 -26.08 41.96 2.65
N LEU A 15 -26.92 41.65 1.65
CA LEU A 15 -27.21 40.28 1.22
C LEU A 15 -26.05 39.66 0.41
N LEU A 16 -25.26 40.48 -0.28
CA LEU A 16 -24.02 40.07 -0.96
C LEU A 16 -22.84 39.88 0.00
N LEU A 17 -22.92 40.37 1.25
CA LEU A 17 -21.86 40.22 2.25
C LEU A 17 -21.99 38.95 3.12
N GLN A 18 -23.02 38.12 2.93
CA GLN A 18 -23.22 36.88 3.72
C GLN A 18 -22.92 35.58 2.96
N ALA A 19 -22.30 35.64 1.77
CA ALA A 19 -21.96 34.45 0.99
C ALA A 19 -20.45 34.23 0.90
N SER A 20 -19.76 34.31 2.04
CA SER A 20 -18.34 33.96 2.15
C SER A 20 -18.14 32.88 3.22
N THR A 21 -18.90 31.77 3.13
CA THR A 21 -18.48 30.54 3.81
C THR A 21 -17.32 29.98 3.01
N THR A 22 -16.10 30.29 3.45
CA THR A 22 -14.90 29.57 3.03
C THR A 22 -15.14 28.09 3.30
N PHE A 23 -15.31 27.30 2.23
CA PHE A 23 -15.45 25.85 2.31
C PHE A 23 -14.06 25.26 2.62
N ALA A 24 -13.59 25.48 3.84
CA ALA A 24 -12.49 24.71 4.38
C ALA A 24 -12.96 23.25 4.43
N LYS A 25 -12.19 22.33 3.85
CA LYS A 25 -12.58 20.92 3.77
C LYS A 25 -12.55 20.33 5.19
N ASP A 26 -13.72 20.22 5.82
CA ASP A 26 -13.83 19.56 7.12
C ASP A 26 -13.68 18.04 6.94
N TYR A 27 -12.67 17.42 7.56
CA TYR A 27 -12.41 15.97 7.47
C TYR A 27 -13.58 15.14 8.02
N TYR A 28 -14.30 15.68 9.00
CA TYR A 28 -15.52 15.08 9.53
C TYR A 28 -16.64 15.08 8.49
N GLU A 29 -16.78 16.13 7.69
CA GLU A 29 -17.77 16.21 6.61
C GLU A 29 -17.41 15.30 5.45
N LEU A 30 -16.12 15.21 5.09
CA LEU A 30 -15.61 14.29 4.06
C LEU A 30 -15.88 12.82 4.40
N LEU A 31 -15.69 12.44 5.67
CA LEU A 31 -16.00 11.10 6.16
C LEU A 31 -17.49 10.92 6.52
N GLN A 32 -18.32 11.95 6.39
CA GLN A 32 -19.75 11.93 6.75
C GLN A 32 -20.00 11.49 8.19
N VAL A 33 -19.17 11.96 9.13
CA VAL A 33 -19.26 11.66 10.56
C VAL A 33 -19.41 12.94 11.39
N ALA A 34 -19.98 12.83 12.59
CA ALA A 34 -20.08 13.96 13.51
C ALA A 34 -18.71 14.31 14.12
N LYS A 35 -18.50 15.61 14.42
CA LYS A 35 -17.36 16.10 15.20
C LYS A 35 -17.45 15.51 16.62
N GLY A 36 -16.65 14.49 16.90
CA GLY A 36 -16.76 13.67 18.13
C GLY A 36 -17.00 12.18 17.89
N ALA A 37 -17.01 11.72 16.64
CA ALA A 37 -17.15 10.30 16.32
C ALA A 37 -16.07 9.44 16.98
N ASN A 38 -16.48 8.25 17.41
CA ASN A 38 -15.58 7.25 17.99
C ASN A 38 -14.77 6.56 16.87
N GLU A 39 -13.62 5.98 17.20
CA GLU A 39 -12.72 5.33 16.22
C GLU A 39 -13.43 4.24 15.41
N ALA A 40 -14.30 3.47 16.08
CA ALA A 40 -15.11 2.45 15.42
C ALA A 40 -16.06 3.04 14.36
N GLN A 41 -16.56 4.25 14.57
CA GLN A 41 -17.43 4.95 13.60
C GLN A 41 -16.60 5.49 12.42
N LEU A 42 -15.42 6.07 12.69
CA LEU A 42 -14.47 6.50 11.66
C LEU A 42 -14.07 5.34 10.75
N LYS A 43 -13.68 4.20 11.33
CA LYS A 43 -13.29 3.00 10.58
C LYS A 43 -14.44 2.38 9.77
N ARG A 44 -15.68 2.53 10.23
CA ARG A 44 -16.87 2.07 9.47
C ARG A 44 -17.18 2.99 8.31
N ALA A 45 -17.14 4.31 8.54
CA ALA A 45 -17.37 5.32 7.51
C ALA A 45 -16.31 5.26 6.41
N TYR A 46 -15.03 5.16 6.80
CA TYR A 46 -13.91 4.97 5.89
C TYR A 46 -14.10 3.74 5.00
N ARG A 47 -14.38 2.56 5.57
CA ARG A 47 -14.60 1.34 4.79
C ARG A 47 -15.76 1.47 3.79
N LYS A 48 -16.84 2.14 4.19
CA LYS A 48 -18.00 2.37 3.31
C LYS A 48 -17.63 3.25 2.12
N LEU A 49 -16.92 4.36 2.36
CA LEU A 49 -16.53 5.31 1.33
C LEU A 49 -15.40 4.78 0.44
N ALA A 50 -14.43 4.08 1.01
CA ALA A 50 -13.35 3.42 0.29
C ALA A 50 -13.89 2.40 -0.73
N LEU A 51 -14.91 1.61 -0.35
CA LEU A 51 -15.57 0.68 -1.27
C LEU A 51 -16.40 1.38 -2.35
N GLN A 52 -16.87 2.61 -2.13
CA GLN A 52 -17.64 3.37 -3.11
C GLN A 52 -16.76 4.04 -4.16
N TYR A 53 -15.58 4.55 -3.73
CA TYR A 53 -14.65 5.26 -4.60
C TYR A 53 -13.45 4.41 -5.06
N HIS A 54 -13.51 3.09 -4.86
CA HIS A 54 -12.45 2.19 -5.32
C HIS A 54 -12.38 2.16 -6.85
N PRO A 55 -11.18 2.23 -7.47
CA PRO A 55 -11.02 2.27 -8.92
C PRO A 55 -11.64 1.07 -9.64
N ASP A 56 -11.65 -0.11 -8.99
CA ASP A 56 -12.25 -1.34 -9.50
C ASP A 56 -13.80 -1.29 -9.59
N LYS A 57 -14.46 -0.50 -8.73
CA LYS A 57 -15.92 -0.41 -8.70
C LYS A 57 -16.48 0.76 -9.51
N VAL A 58 -15.65 1.74 -9.85
CA VAL A 58 -16.06 2.93 -10.60
C VAL A 58 -15.89 2.66 -12.10
N THR A 59 -16.90 2.07 -12.71
CA THR A 59 -16.98 1.84 -14.17
C THR A 59 -17.59 3.06 -14.85
N GLY A 60 -16.85 4.17 -14.88
CA GLY A 60 -17.29 5.45 -15.44
C GLY A 60 -16.37 5.96 -16.55
N SER A 61 -16.66 7.16 -17.04
CA SER A 61 -15.76 7.90 -17.95
C SER A 61 -14.41 8.20 -17.26
N GLU A 62 -13.37 8.51 -18.04
CA GLU A 62 -12.05 8.85 -17.48
C GLU A 62 -12.09 10.04 -16.51
N GLU A 63 -13.05 10.96 -16.69
CA GLU A 63 -13.27 12.08 -15.77
C GLU A 63 -13.86 11.63 -14.43
N GLU A 64 -14.78 10.67 -14.46
CA GLU A 64 -15.40 10.10 -13.25
C GLU A 64 -14.39 9.27 -12.45
N LYS A 65 -13.51 8.53 -13.13
CA LYS A 65 -12.41 7.81 -12.48
C LYS A 65 -11.45 8.77 -11.79
N LYS A 66 -11.08 9.87 -12.45
CA LYS A 66 -10.22 10.91 -11.85
C LYS A 66 -10.88 11.59 -10.65
N ALA A 67 -12.17 11.94 -10.76
CA ALA A 67 -12.92 12.53 -9.65
C ALA A 67 -13.08 11.56 -8.47
N ALA A 68 -13.31 10.26 -8.73
CA ALA A 68 -13.35 9.23 -7.70
C ALA A 68 -11.99 9.05 -7.02
N SER A 69 -10.91 9.04 -7.81
CA SER A 69 -9.53 8.96 -7.31
C SER A 69 -9.19 10.14 -6.38
N GLN A 70 -9.54 11.36 -6.77
CA GLN A 70 -9.33 12.56 -5.94
C GLN A 70 -10.11 12.49 -4.63
N LYS A 71 -11.38 12.07 -4.69
CA LYS A 71 -12.21 11.89 -3.48
C LYS A 71 -11.67 10.78 -2.59
N PHE A 72 -11.22 9.67 -3.16
CA PHE A 72 -10.61 8.58 -2.41
C PHE A 72 -9.35 9.04 -1.69
N ALA A 73 -8.53 9.85 -2.36
CA ALA A 73 -7.34 10.45 -1.78
C ALA A 73 -7.69 11.37 -0.59
N ASP A 74 -8.67 12.25 -0.75
CA ASP A 74 -9.17 13.14 0.31
C ASP A 74 -9.74 12.33 1.51
N ILE A 75 -10.45 11.24 1.25
CA ILE A 75 -10.99 10.33 2.27
C ILE A 75 -9.88 9.61 3.05
N ASN A 76 -8.85 9.14 2.35
CA ASN A 76 -7.69 8.51 3.00
C ASN A 76 -6.97 9.50 3.92
N HIS A 77 -6.73 10.72 3.44
CA HIS A 77 -6.07 11.76 4.23
C HIS A 77 -6.89 12.11 5.48
N ALA A 78 -8.20 12.30 5.33
CA ALA A 78 -9.10 12.55 6.45
C ALA A 78 -9.07 11.43 7.50
N TYR A 79 -9.05 10.17 7.05
CA TYR A 79 -8.98 9.02 7.97
C TYR A 79 -7.63 8.93 8.67
N GLU A 80 -6.51 9.15 7.98
CA GLU A 80 -5.18 9.12 8.58
C GLU A 80 -5.07 10.12 9.74
N VAL A 81 -5.49 11.37 9.50
CA VAL A 81 -5.48 12.43 10.50
C VAL A 81 -6.41 12.13 11.67
N LEU A 82 -7.64 11.66 11.41
CA LEU A 82 -8.64 11.44 12.45
C LEU A 82 -8.48 10.12 13.21
N SER A 83 -7.75 9.15 12.65
CA SER A 83 -7.47 7.85 13.28
C SER A 83 -6.42 7.95 14.38
N ASP A 84 -5.43 8.83 14.22
CA ASP A 84 -4.38 9.05 15.21
C ASP A 84 -4.85 10.07 16.26
N PRO A 85 -4.87 9.73 17.57
CA PRO A 85 -5.33 10.63 18.61
C PRO A 85 -4.48 11.90 18.75
N GLU A 86 -3.20 11.88 18.36
CA GLU A 86 -2.32 13.06 18.41
C GLU A 86 -2.59 14.01 17.23
N LYS A 87 -2.64 13.47 16.01
CA LYS A 87 -2.97 14.25 14.81
C LYS A 87 -4.38 14.82 14.88
N ARG A 88 -5.34 14.05 15.40
CA ARG A 88 -6.73 14.50 15.61
C ARG A 88 -6.79 15.69 16.58
N LYS A 89 -6.04 15.68 17.67
CA LYS A 89 -6.00 16.83 18.61
C LYS A 89 -5.44 18.08 17.94
N ILE A 90 -4.39 17.94 17.15
CA ILE A 90 -3.79 19.06 16.41
C ILE A 90 -4.79 19.62 15.41
N TYR A 91 -5.48 18.75 14.66
CA TYR A 91 -6.53 19.16 13.73
C TYR A 91 -7.70 19.85 14.42
N ASP A 92 -8.18 19.29 15.54
CA ASP A 92 -9.31 19.85 16.29
C ASP A 92 -8.95 21.22 16.92
N GLN A 93 -7.66 21.49 17.21
CA GLN A 93 -7.19 22.75 17.82
C GLN A 93 -6.78 23.83 16.81
N TYR A 94 -6.14 23.43 15.71
CA TYR A 94 -5.46 24.34 14.78
C TYR A 94 -5.90 24.16 13.32
N GLY A 95 -6.85 23.25 13.04
CA GLY A 95 -7.33 22.94 11.70
C GLY A 95 -6.26 22.31 10.81
N GLU A 96 -6.48 22.38 9.49
CA GLU A 96 -5.53 21.84 8.50
C GLU A 96 -4.16 22.55 8.55
N ASP A 97 -4.12 23.82 8.91
CA ASP A 97 -2.89 24.61 8.96
C ASP A 97 -1.95 24.15 10.09
N GLY A 98 -2.53 23.69 11.21
CA GLY A 98 -1.76 23.09 12.31
C GLY A 98 -1.12 21.75 11.94
N LEU A 99 -1.77 20.95 11.11
CA LEU A 99 -1.21 19.68 10.63
C LEU A 99 -0.02 19.92 9.70
N LYS A 100 -0.11 20.89 8.79
CA LYS A 100 1.00 21.28 7.91
C LYS A 100 2.21 21.76 8.72
N GLN A 101 1.97 22.51 9.79
CA GLN A 101 3.04 22.97 10.69
C GLN A 101 3.63 21.85 11.56
N ALA A 102 2.82 20.91 12.02
CA ALA A 102 3.27 19.75 12.78
C ALA A 102 4.12 18.80 11.90
N GLN A 103 3.68 18.52 10.67
CA GLN A 103 4.46 17.75 9.68
C GLN A 103 5.78 18.44 9.34
N ALA A 104 5.81 19.77 9.21
CA ALA A 104 7.03 20.53 8.98
C ALA A 104 8.02 20.49 10.16
N ARG A 105 7.55 20.17 11.38
CA ARG A 105 8.37 20.08 12.60
C ARG A 105 8.88 18.67 12.87
N GLU A 106 8.09 17.65 12.52
CA GLU A 106 8.50 16.24 12.59
C GLU A 106 9.51 15.88 11.50
N GLN A 107 9.40 16.52 10.33
CA GLN A 107 10.29 16.36 9.19
C GLN A 107 11.39 17.44 9.21
N GLY A 108 12.32 17.34 10.15
CA GLY A 108 13.47 18.23 10.23
C GLY A 108 14.33 18.21 8.96
N GLY A 109 14.11 19.19 8.08
CA GLY A 109 15.05 19.58 7.01
C GLY A 109 14.68 19.14 5.59
N GLY A 110 13.68 19.79 4.98
CA GLY A 110 13.44 19.68 3.53
C GLY A 110 12.23 20.49 3.10
N ARG A 111 12.40 21.43 2.16
CA ARG A 111 11.30 22.07 1.43
C ARG A 111 10.37 21.00 0.85
N GLY A 112 9.05 21.11 1.06
CA GLY A 112 8.08 20.35 0.25
C GLY A 112 6.82 19.86 0.97
N GLY A 113 6.03 20.74 1.60
CA GLY A 113 4.71 20.39 2.14
C GLY A 113 3.62 20.11 1.07
N HIS A 114 3.99 20.09 -0.21
CA HIS A 114 3.14 19.72 -1.33
C HIS A 114 3.53 18.38 -1.97
N ASP A 115 4.71 17.83 -1.64
CA ASP A 115 5.28 16.71 -2.38
C ASP A 115 4.84 15.32 -1.88
N ILE A 116 4.28 15.18 -0.68
CA ILE A 116 3.87 13.84 -0.19
C ILE A 116 2.60 13.36 -0.90
N PHE A 117 1.68 14.26 -1.22
CA PHE A 117 0.45 13.93 -1.95
C PHE A 117 0.62 14.02 -3.47
N ASP A 118 1.47 14.92 -3.98
CA ASP A 118 1.89 14.90 -5.39
C ASP A 118 2.73 13.65 -5.72
N MET A 119 3.53 13.13 -4.77
CA MET A 119 4.21 11.84 -4.92
C MET A 119 3.25 10.64 -4.87
N PHE A 120 2.04 10.81 -4.32
CA PHE A 120 1.01 9.76 -4.27
C PHE A 120 -0.01 9.85 -5.42
N PHE A 121 -0.29 11.04 -5.97
CA PHE A 121 -1.35 11.25 -6.98
C PHE A 121 -1.04 12.22 -8.13
N GLY A 122 0.10 12.92 -8.10
CA GLY A 122 0.35 14.09 -8.95
C GLY A 122 1.69 14.03 -9.68
N GLY A 123 1.82 13.15 -10.68
CA GLY A 123 2.83 13.32 -11.72
C GLY A 123 4.20 12.71 -11.44
N GLY A 124 4.24 11.38 -11.38
CA GLY A 124 5.48 10.61 -11.45
C GLY A 124 5.18 9.16 -11.16
N PHE A 125 5.30 8.30 -12.16
CA PHE A 125 5.28 6.85 -11.97
C PHE A 125 6.35 6.47 -10.93
N GLY A 126 5.94 6.30 -9.68
CA GLY A 126 6.85 6.00 -8.57
C GLY A 126 6.03 5.44 -7.43
N HIS A 127 5.64 4.17 -7.58
CA HIS A 127 5.01 3.38 -6.53
C HIS A 127 5.70 3.66 -5.19
N GLY A 128 4.95 4.20 -4.23
CA GLY A 128 5.25 4.11 -2.81
C GLY A 128 5.24 2.64 -2.42
N HIS A 129 6.28 1.90 -2.80
CA HIS A 129 6.59 0.64 -2.20
C HIS A 129 7.13 0.98 -0.82
N HIS A 130 6.25 0.93 0.18
CA HIS A 130 6.55 0.05 1.30
C HIS A 130 6.96 -1.29 0.66
N GLN A 131 8.23 -1.40 0.29
CA GLN A 131 8.86 -2.65 -0.07
C GLN A 131 8.98 -3.36 1.28
N GLU A 132 7.85 -3.88 1.75
CA GLU A 132 7.86 -5.13 2.48
C GLU A 132 8.85 -5.98 1.69
N GLU A 133 9.99 -6.30 2.31
CA GLU A 133 11.14 -6.95 1.70
C GLU A 133 10.60 -8.25 1.10
N GLU A 134 10.14 -8.20 -0.15
CA GLU A 134 9.46 -9.32 -0.80
C GLU A 134 10.50 -10.40 -0.87
N THR A 135 10.36 -11.38 0.03
CA THR A 135 11.18 -12.58 0.03
C THR A 135 11.18 -13.11 -1.39
N ARG A 136 12.35 -13.11 -2.03
CA ARG A 136 12.46 -13.43 -3.45
C ARG A 136 11.92 -14.85 -3.64
N LYS A 137 10.77 -14.96 -4.29
CA LYS A 137 10.09 -16.24 -4.50
C LYS A 137 10.76 -16.99 -5.64
N GLY A 138 10.86 -18.31 -5.49
CA GLY A 138 11.26 -19.19 -6.58
C GLY A 138 10.21 -19.20 -7.71
N HIS A 139 10.59 -19.75 -8.87
CA HIS A 139 9.67 -19.89 -9.99
C HIS A 139 8.51 -20.85 -9.68
N THR A 140 7.32 -20.52 -10.16
CA THR A 140 6.15 -21.41 -10.11
C THR A 140 6.33 -22.55 -11.12
N ILE A 141 6.03 -23.78 -10.69
CA ILE A 141 6.10 -24.98 -11.53
C ILE A 141 4.69 -25.53 -11.74
N TYR A 142 4.37 -25.90 -12.97
CA TYR A 142 3.11 -26.51 -13.37
C TYR A 142 3.33 -28.01 -13.59
N VAL A 143 2.42 -28.84 -13.07
CA VAL A 143 2.42 -30.29 -13.26
C VAL A 143 1.06 -30.70 -13.79
N ASP A 144 1.03 -31.25 -15.01
CA ASP A 144 -0.20 -31.72 -15.62
C ASP A 144 -0.60 -33.07 -15.01
N LEU A 145 -1.82 -33.13 -14.45
CA LEU A 145 -2.35 -34.32 -13.80
C LEU A 145 -3.33 -35.03 -14.74
N PRO A 146 -2.96 -36.17 -15.36
CA PRO A 146 -3.90 -36.94 -16.17
C PRO A 146 -4.92 -37.63 -15.27
N VAL A 147 -6.18 -37.17 -15.31
CA VAL A 147 -7.29 -37.73 -14.53
C VAL A 147 -8.35 -38.29 -15.47
N SER A 148 -8.97 -39.41 -15.11
CA SER A 148 -10.07 -39.98 -15.88
C SER A 148 -11.40 -39.28 -15.57
N LEU A 149 -12.33 -39.25 -16.53
CA LEU A 149 -13.69 -38.69 -16.32
C LEU A 149 -14.42 -39.35 -15.13
N ARG A 150 -14.17 -40.64 -14.89
CA ARG A 150 -14.72 -41.37 -13.75
C ARG A 150 -14.21 -40.81 -12.43
N ASP A 151 -12.91 -40.55 -12.35
CA ASP A 151 -12.26 -40.01 -11.16
C ASP A 151 -12.72 -38.57 -10.89
N LEU A 152 -12.96 -37.77 -11.94
CA LEU A 152 -13.58 -36.44 -11.81
C LEU A 152 -15.04 -36.49 -11.33
N TYR A 153 -15.79 -37.55 -11.64
CA TYR A 153 -17.19 -37.68 -11.21
C TYR A 153 -17.33 -38.20 -9.78
N VAL A 154 -16.49 -39.15 -9.37
CA VAL A 154 -16.56 -39.78 -8.04
C VAL A 154 -15.72 -39.02 -7.00
N GLY A 155 -14.68 -38.32 -7.45
CA GLY A 155 -13.62 -37.80 -6.60
C GLY A 155 -12.55 -38.86 -6.32
N LYS A 156 -11.29 -38.45 -6.22
CA LYS A 156 -10.15 -39.35 -5.98
C LYS A 156 -8.96 -38.62 -5.38
N GLU A 157 -8.23 -39.30 -4.51
CA GLU A 157 -6.92 -38.85 -4.05
C GLU A 157 -5.82 -39.46 -4.91
N LEU A 158 -4.97 -38.61 -5.48
CA LEU A 158 -3.83 -38.99 -6.31
C LEU A 158 -2.54 -38.59 -5.61
N GLN A 159 -1.58 -39.51 -5.52
CA GLN A 159 -0.24 -39.20 -5.03
C GLN A 159 0.68 -38.95 -6.22
N VAL A 160 1.18 -37.72 -6.32
CA VAL A 160 2.12 -37.30 -7.37
C VAL A 160 3.49 -37.17 -6.75
N VAL A 161 4.46 -37.93 -7.25
CA VAL A 161 5.86 -37.79 -6.81
C VAL A 161 6.50 -36.67 -7.62
N ARG A 162 7.09 -35.71 -6.91
CA ARG A 162 7.81 -34.59 -7.52
C ARG A 162 9.27 -34.61 -7.12
N ASP A 163 10.15 -34.42 -8.08
CA ASP A 163 11.56 -34.12 -7.81
C ASP A 163 11.71 -32.63 -7.45
N LYS A 164 12.05 -32.34 -6.18
CA LYS A 164 12.30 -30.99 -5.66
C LYS A 164 13.78 -30.85 -5.34
N SER A 165 14.39 -29.72 -5.67
CA SER A 165 15.71 -29.39 -5.16
C SER A 165 15.56 -28.90 -3.72
N VAL A 166 16.28 -29.50 -2.79
CA VAL A 166 16.32 -29.11 -1.38
C VAL A 166 17.71 -28.58 -1.04
N LEU A 167 17.76 -27.58 -0.17
CA LEU A 167 19.01 -27.01 0.32
C LEU A 167 19.53 -27.88 1.46
N LYS A 168 20.66 -28.56 1.26
CA LYS A 168 21.38 -29.25 2.33
C LYS A 168 22.61 -28.46 2.73
N THR A 169 22.86 -28.38 4.03
CA THR A 169 24.05 -27.72 4.56
C THR A 169 25.29 -28.54 4.24
N THR A 170 26.36 -27.87 3.84
CA THR A 170 27.67 -28.46 3.61
C THR A 170 28.72 -27.77 4.47
N SER A 171 29.92 -28.33 4.53
CA SER A 171 31.04 -27.72 5.26
C SER A 171 31.44 -26.38 4.63
N GLY A 172 31.44 -25.32 5.43
CA GLY A 172 31.88 -23.98 5.01
C GLY A 172 30.88 -22.89 5.38
N THR A 173 31.23 -21.65 5.05
CA THR A 173 30.39 -20.47 5.27
C THR A 173 30.35 -19.63 4.00
N ARG A 174 29.19 -19.08 3.68
CA ARG A 174 28.94 -18.18 2.54
C ARG A 174 28.42 -16.82 3.01
N LYS A 175 28.49 -15.81 2.15
CA LYS A 175 27.89 -14.50 2.43
C LYS A 175 26.41 -14.52 2.06
N CYS A 176 25.56 -14.04 2.95
CA CYS A 176 24.11 -14.00 2.77
C CYS A 176 23.54 -12.70 3.35
N ASN A 177 22.26 -12.41 3.07
CA ASN A 177 21.57 -11.24 3.62
C ASN A 177 22.33 -9.92 3.40
N CYS A 178 22.95 -9.77 2.23
CA CYS A 178 23.76 -8.62 1.88
C CYS A 178 22.87 -7.37 1.72
N LYS A 179 23.04 -6.39 2.61
CA LYS A 179 22.33 -5.10 2.57
C LYS A 179 23.29 -4.00 2.15
N THR A 180 22.89 -3.21 1.15
CA THR A 180 23.65 -2.03 0.73
C THR A 180 23.35 -0.87 1.69
N LYS A 181 24.35 -0.45 2.47
CA LYS A 181 24.27 0.73 3.33
C LYS A 181 25.05 1.89 2.71
N ILE A 182 24.47 3.08 2.75
CA ILE A 182 25.15 4.31 2.33
C ILE A 182 25.97 4.80 3.52
N MET A 183 27.30 4.77 3.40
CA MET A 183 28.22 5.31 4.40
C MET A 183 28.74 6.66 3.92
N THR A 184 28.59 7.68 4.77
CA THR A 184 29.12 9.02 4.51
C THR A 184 30.49 9.15 5.18
N ARG A 185 31.55 9.39 4.41
CA ARG A 185 32.90 9.67 4.93
C ARG A 185 33.28 11.12 4.67
N GLN A 186 33.70 11.80 5.72
CA GLN A 186 34.22 13.16 5.61
C GLN A 186 35.67 13.11 5.12
N LEU A 187 35.95 13.74 3.98
CA LEU A 187 37.30 13.84 3.41
C LEU A 187 38.00 15.16 3.78
N GLY A 188 37.24 16.11 4.35
CA GLY A 188 37.76 17.39 4.85
C GLY A 188 36.64 18.29 5.39
N PRO A 189 36.96 19.49 5.89
CA PRO A 189 35.97 20.45 6.36
C PRO A 189 34.98 20.78 5.22
N GLY A 190 33.71 20.42 5.39
CA GLY A 190 32.66 20.66 4.39
C GLY A 190 32.61 19.69 3.20
N MET A 191 33.51 18.70 3.08
CA MET A 191 33.46 17.68 2.02
C MET A 191 33.07 16.32 2.58
N PHE A 192 31.86 15.86 2.22
CA PHE A 192 31.35 14.53 2.54
C PHE A 192 31.18 13.73 1.25
N GLN A 193 31.76 12.53 1.21
CA GLN A 193 31.54 11.57 0.13
C GLN A 193 30.64 10.44 0.64
N GLN A 194 29.53 10.20 -0.05
CA GLN A 194 28.70 9.03 0.17
C GLN A 194 29.22 7.89 -0.70
N PHE A 195 29.54 6.75 -0.10
CA PHE A 195 29.83 5.52 -0.84
C PHE A 195 28.93 4.39 -0.34
N GLN A 196 28.55 3.51 -1.26
CA GLN A 196 27.73 2.35 -0.96
C GLN A 196 28.64 1.23 -0.45
N THR A 197 28.39 0.75 0.77
CA THR A 197 29.07 -0.40 1.37
C THR A 197 28.07 -1.53 1.50
N GLN A 198 28.42 -2.71 0.99
CA GLN A 198 27.59 -3.90 1.14
C GLN A 198 27.98 -4.63 2.42
N GLU A 199 27.10 -4.62 3.41
CA GLU A 199 27.26 -5.39 4.64
C GLU A 199 26.51 -6.72 4.48
N CYS A 200 27.25 -7.83 4.51
CA CYS A 200 26.68 -9.17 4.41
C CYS A 200 26.81 -9.91 5.74
N GLY A 201 25.81 -10.73 6.06
CA GLY A 201 25.90 -11.74 7.10
C GLY A 201 26.67 -12.97 6.64
N THR A 202 27.03 -13.83 7.59
CA THR A 202 27.66 -15.13 7.34
C THR A 202 26.63 -16.25 7.55
N CYS A 203 26.38 -17.03 6.51
CA CYS A 203 25.49 -18.20 6.54
C CYS A 203 26.28 -19.49 6.32
N PRO A 204 25.74 -20.66 6.71
CA PRO A 204 26.30 -21.94 6.31
C PRO A 204 26.31 -22.09 4.78
N ALA A 205 27.35 -22.76 4.26
CA ALA A 205 27.38 -23.19 2.87
C ALA A 205 26.23 -24.20 2.62
N VAL A 206 25.53 -24.05 1.50
CA VAL A 206 24.42 -24.93 1.11
C VAL A 206 24.67 -25.51 -0.27
N LYS A 207 24.26 -26.75 -0.48
CA LYS A 207 24.28 -27.45 -1.76
C LYS A 207 22.85 -27.87 -2.11
N LEU A 208 22.50 -27.71 -3.38
CA LEU A 208 21.24 -28.21 -3.92
C LEU A 208 21.35 -29.71 -4.17
N GLU A 209 20.48 -30.49 -3.54
CA GLU A 209 20.29 -31.92 -3.81
C GLU A 209 18.86 -32.17 -4.28
N ARG A 210 18.66 -33.12 -5.19
CA ARG A 210 17.32 -33.50 -5.67
C ARG A 210 16.74 -34.56 -4.74
N GLU A 211 15.54 -34.30 -4.22
CA GLU A 211 14.78 -35.19 -3.35
C GLU A 211 13.37 -35.40 -3.92
N GLN A 212 12.85 -36.62 -3.81
CA GLN A 212 11.51 -36.96 -4.30
C GLN A 212 10.50 -36.74 -3.19
N VAL A 213 9.60 -35.79 -3.38
CA VAL A 213 8.56 -35.43 -2.40
C VAL A 213 7.20 -35.87 -2.95
N PRO A 214 6.48 -36.78 -2.27
CA PRO A 214 5.12 -37.14 -2.65
C PRO A 214 4.14 -36.04 -2.24
N ILE A 215 3.34 -35.56 -3.18
CA ILE A 215 2.28 -34.57 -2.98
C ILE A 215 0.94 -35.28 -3.15
N ASN A 216 0.07 -35.15 -2.14
CA ASN A 216 -1.29 -35.67 -2.20
C ASN A 216 -2.20 -34.62 -2.84
N VAL A 217 -2.75 -34.94 -4.01
CA VAL A 217 -3.68 -34.10 -4.75
C VAL A 217 -5.08 -34.67 -4.61
N HIS A 218 -6.00 -33.88 -4.06
CA HIS A 218 -7.40 -34.25 -3.94
C HIS A 218 -8.18 -33.72 -5.15
N VAL A 219 -8.79 -34.63 -5.92
CA VAL A 219 -9.69 -34.29 -7.02
C VAL A 219 -11.11 -34.32 -6.50
N GLU A 220 -11.76 -33.16 -6.44
CA GLU A 220 -13.15 -33.04 -6.00
C GLU A 220 -14.13 -33.49 -7.10
N PRO A 221 -15.27 -34.10 -6.72
CA PRO A 221 -16.34 -34.43 -7.65
C PRO A 221 -16.84 -33.20 -8.41
N GLY A 222 -16.85 -33.27 -9.75
CA GLY A 222 -17.34 -32.19 -10.61
C GLY A 222 -16.31 -31.12 -10.97
N MET A 223 -15.02 -31.34 -10.70
CA MET A 223 -13.96 -30.47 -11.22
C MET A 223 -13.95 -30.43 -12.75
N ASN A 224 -13.66 -29.25 -13.31
CA ASN A 224 -13.54 -29.03 -14.75
C ASN A 224 -12.13 -29.35 -15.24
N ASP A 225 -12.02 -29.69 -16.53
CA ASP A 225 -10.73 -29.81 -17.21
C ASP A 225 -9.99 -28.46 -17.21
N GLY A 226 -8.67 -28.49 -16.98
CA GLY A 226 -7.84 -27.30 -16.84
C GLY A 226 -7.97 -26.54 -15.50
N HIS A 227 -8.73 -27.07 -14.53
CA HIS A 227 -8.75 -26.52 -13.17
C HIS A 227 -7.38 -26.64 -12.51
N ARG A 228 -6.97 -25.60 -11.78
CA ARG A 228 -5.64 -25.52 -11.16
C ARG A 228 -5.76 -25.63 -9.65
N ILE A 229 -5.01 -26.57 -9.07
CA ILE A 229 -4.84 -26.69 -7.62
C ILE A 229 -3.49 -26.07 -7.26
N GLU A 230 -3.48 -25.08 -6.38
CA GLU A 230 -2.28 -24.37 -5.97
C GLU A 230 -1.71 -24.96 -4.68
N PHE A 231 -0.44 -25.36 -4.72
CA PHE A 231 0.32 -25.79 -3.54
C PHE A 231 1.34 -24.71 -3.18
N PHE A 232 1.20 -24.15 -1.98
CA PHE A 232 2.14 -23.16 -1.45
C PHE A 232 3.43 -23.85 -0.97
N GLU A 233 4.56 -23.13 -1.03
CA GLU A 233 5.89 -23.60 -0.57
C GLU A 233 6.50 -24.80 -1.32
N GLU A 234 5.82 -25.27 -2.37
CA GLU A 234 6.31 -26.30 -3.28
C GLU A 234 7.07 -25.74 -4.50
N GLY A 235 7.56 -24.50 -4.40
CA GLY A 235 8.44 -23.90 -5.41
C GLY A 235 9.89 -24.41 -5.34
N GLU A 236 10.74 -23.95 -6.27
CA GLU A 236 12.18 -24.14 -6.15
C GLU A 236 12.77 -23.21 -5.07
N PRO A 237 13.70 -23.69 -4.22
CA PRO A 237 14.36 -22.83 -3.25
C PRO A 237 15.32 -21.86 -3.96
N LEU A 238 15.33 -20.61 -3.51
CA LEU A 238 16.30 -19.62 -3.93
C LEU A 238 17.49 -19.61 -2.95
N VAL A 239 18.71 -19.58 -3.48
CA VAL A 239 19.93 -19.41 -2.67
C VAL A 239 20.28 -17.92 -2.61
N ASP A 240 20.28 -17.35 -1.41
CA ASP A 240 20.56 -15.91 -1.22
C ASP A 240 22.05 -15.57 -1.15
N GLY A 241 22.57 -14.77 -2.08
CA GLY A 241 23.96 -14.28 -2.05
C GLY A 241 24.91 -15.06 -2.97
N GLU A 242 26.19 -14.73 -2.91
CA GLU A 242 27.22 -15.41 -3.71
C GLU A 242 27.59 -16.77 -3.08
N PRO A 243 27.84 -17.81 -3.89
CA PRO A 243 28.24 -19.14 -3.43
C PRO A 243 29.59 -19.13 -2.69
#